data_AF-A0A0G4H2L0-F1
#
_entry.id   AF-A0A0G4H2L0-F1
#
_cell.length_a   1.000
_cell.length_b   1.000
_cell.length_c   1.000
_cell.angle_alpha   90.00
_cell.angle_beta   90.00
_cell.angle_gamma   90.00
#
_symmetry.space_group_name_H-M   'P 1'
#
loop_
_entity.id
_entity.type
_entity.pdbx_description
1 polymer ?
#
loop_
_entity_poly.entity_id
_entity_poly.type
_entity_poly.pdbx_seq_one_letter_code
_entity_poly.pdbx_strand_id
1 'polypeptide(L)'
;MTPLPTSVHLQFLTHLWHLQKAIYGLKDSGFIFEGHWNRALMEAGWMKSGVLGLWWKWTGKPGAAGSQLIGLCATFVDDLAILGISVSPSTLIAEIACKGPFTIKETHPTDEGKVRWAGVDFELKKDEIRISQSEYLQSLGASVPEGSVPSTPLPLNSRDRHDTSPPLSPPEAKQFRLLLGGLAWVAWDSRPDLAEACNKLSRSVAYPTE
;
A
#
# COMPACT_ATOMS: atom_id res chain seq x y z
N MET A 1 1.08 11.77 17.44
CA MET A 1 -0.35 11.50 17.65
C MET A 1 -0.62 11.56 19.14
N THR A 2 -1.23 12.63 19.62
CA THR A 2 -1.68 12.76 21.01
C THR A 2 -2.96 11.94 21.14
N PRO A 3 -3.12 11.07 22.16
CA PRO A 3 -4.36 10.32 22.33
C PRO A 3 -5.49 11.30 22.65
N LEU A 4 -6.67 11.05 22.07
CA LEU A 4 -7.89 11.76 22.43
C LEU A 4 -8.17 11.51 23.92
N PRO A 5 -8.38 12.55 24.74
CA PRO A 5 -8.65 12.37 26.16
C PRO A 5 -10.03 11.73 26.36
N THR A 6 -10.05 10.55 26.98
CA THR A 6 -11.23 9.69 27.15
C THR A 6 -12.28 10.22 28.13
N SER A 7 -11.99 11.25 28.92
CA SER A 7 -12.93 11.77 29.94
C SER A 7 -13.87 12.87 29.43
N VAL A 8 -13.63 13.44 28.25
CA VAL A 8 -14.40 14.59 27.75
C VAL A 8 -15.66 14.14 26.99
N HIS A 9 -15.71 12.90 26.49
CA HIS A 9 -16.74 12.45 25.54
C HIS A 9 -18.13 12.15 26.12
N LEU A 10 -18.26 11.89 27.43
CA LEU A 10 -19.56 11.54 28.03
C LEU A 10 -20.55 12.73 28.08
N GLN A 11 -20.07 13.96 27.92
CA GLN A 11 -20.89 15.17 27.96
C GLN A 11 -21.52 15.55 26.60
N PHE A 12 -21.12 14.87 25.51
CA PHE A 12 -21.49 15.25 24.14
C PHE A 12 -22.48 14.29 23.46
N LEU A 13 -23.13 13.39 24.20
CA LEU A 13 -24.14 12.46 23.69
C LEU A 13 -25.42 13.14 23.14
N THR A 14 -25.53 14.47 23.27
CA THR A 14 -26.67 15.29 22.78
C THR A 14 -26.33 16.16 21.57
N HIS A 15 -25.10 16.13 21.06
CA HIS A 15 -24.66 17.02 19.98
C HIS A 15 -24.38 16.24 18.69
N LEU A 16 -24.88 16.76 17.56
CA LEU A 16 -24.56 16.27 16.23
C LEU A 16 -23.43 17.12 15.64
N TRP A 17 -22.37 16.46 15.16
CA TRP A 17 -21.22 17.13 14.55
C TRP A 17 -21.30 17.00 13.03
N HIS A 18 -21.23 18.14 12.33
CA HIS A 18 -21.15 18.17 10.88
C HIS A 18 -19.69 18.22 10.43
N LEU A 19 -19.27 17.22 9.66
CA LEU A 19 -17.91 17.09 9.19
C LEU A 19 -17.65 18.00 7.98
N GLN A 20 -16.67 18.89 8.07
CA GLN A 20 -16.33 19.83 6.99
C GLN A 20 -15.27 19.32 6.00
N LYS A 21 -14.58 18.23 6.32
CA LYS A 21 -13.51 17.65 5.49
C LYS A 21 -13.59 16.13 5.50
N ALA A 22 -13.19 15.48 4.42
CA ALA A 22 -13.06 14.03 4.38
C ALA A 22 -12.14 13.52 5.52
N ILE A 23 -12.56 12.46 6.21
CA ILE A 23 -11.75 11.74 7.21
C ILE A 23 -11.60 10.28 6.81
N TYR A 24 -10.55 9.62 7.32
CA TYR A 24 -10.39 8.18 7.15
C TYR A 24 -11.64 7.42 7.63
N GLY A 25 -12.00 6.37 6.90
CA GLY A 25 -13.16 5.53 7.20
C GLY A 25 -14.44 5.90 6.46
N LEU A 26 -14.53 7.09 5.85
CA LEU A 26 -15.62 7.36 4.88
C LEU A 26 -15.26 6.73 3.53
N LYS A 27 -16.27 6.16 2.89
CA LYS A 27 -16.14 5.39 1.63
C LYS A 27 -15.38 6.16 0.54
N ASP A 28 -15.65 7.45 0.38
CA ASP A 28 -15.14 8.26 -0.73
C ASP A 28 -13.91 9.10 -0.34
N SER A 29 -13.48 9.08 0.93
CA SER A 29 -12.38 9.94 1.40
C SER A 29 -11.08 9.68 0.66
N GLY A 30 -10.72 8.41 0.42
CA GLY A 30 -9.51 8.04 -0.29
C GLY A 30 -9.51 8.59 -1.73
N PHE A 31 -10.63 8.46 -2.43
CA PHE A 31 -10.78 8.96 -3.80
C PHE A 31 -10.70 10.49 -3.88
N ILE A 32 -11.38 11.20 -2.97
CA ILE A 32 -11.33 12.67 -2.90
C ILE A 32 -9.89 13.14 -2.65
N PHE A 33 -9.20 12.49 -1.72
CA PHE A 33 -7.84 12.81 -1.34
C PHE A 33 -6.84 12.54 -2.48
N GLU A 34 -6.96 11.40 -3.18
CA GLU A 34 -6.18 11.12 -4.38
C GLU A 34 -6.40 12.20 -5.46
N GLY A 35 -7.64 12.67 -5.63
CA GLY A 35 -7.96 13.77 -6.55
C GLY A 35 -7.20 15.06 -6.23
N HIS A 36 -7.04 15.39 -4.94
CA HIS A 36 -6.22 16.52 -4.50
C HIS A 36 -4.74 16.34 -4.82
N TRP A 37 -4.18 15.15 -4.59
CA TRP A 37 -2.79 14.82 -4.92
C TRP A 37 -2.52 14.89 -6.42
N ASN A 38 -3.37 14.24 -7.21
CA ASN A 38 -3.25 14.18 -8.66
C ASN A 38 -3.23 15.59 -9.26
N ARG A 39 -4.10 16.49 -8.77
CA ARG A 39 -4.11 17.89 -9.20
C ARG A 39 -2.81 18.60 -8.84
N ALA A 40 -2.35 18.50 -7.60
CA ALA A 40 -1.15 19.20 -7.18
C ALA A 40 0.12 18.68 -7.90
N LEU A 41 0.21 17.37 -8.16
CA LEU A 41 1.26 16.79 -8.99
C LEU A 41 1.24 17.36 -10.41
N MET A 42 0.08 17.40 -11.06
CA MET A 42 -0.05 17.99 -12.41
C MET A 42 0.31 19.48 -12.43
N GLU A 43 -0.13 20.26 -11.45
CA GLU A 43 0.22 21.69 -11.32
C GLU A 43 1.70 21.92 -11.00
N ALA A 44 2.33 20.98 -10.29
CA ALA A 44 3.77 20.92 -10.10
C ALA A 44 4.49 20.37 -11.35
N GLY A 45 3.78 20.08 -12.44
CA GLY A 45 4.33 19.67 -13.73
C GLY A 45 4.79 18.21 -13.79
N TRP A 46 4.23 17.33 -12.95
CA TRP A 46 4.37 15.89 -13.04
C TRP A 46 3.39 15.31 -14.06
N MET A 47 3.77 14.19 -14.69
CA MET A 47 2.96 13.48 -15.67
C MET A 47 2.73 12.03 -15.23
N LYS A 48 1.54 11.49 -15.53
CA LYS A 48 1.24 10.07 -15.26
C LYS A 48 2.07 9.16 -16.16
N SER A 49 2.61 8.09 -15.59
CA SER A 49 3.51 7.14 -16.26
C SER A 49 2.82 6.05 -17.09
N GLY A 50 1.49 5.98 -17.05
CA GLY A 50 0.71 4.84 -17.55
C GLY A 50 0.68 3.64 -16.59
N VAL A 51 1.61 3.57 -15.63
CA VAL A 51 1.55 2.67 -14.48
C VAL A 51 0.74 3.35 -13.36
N LEU A 52 -0.23 2.62 -12.79
CA LEU A 52 -1.08 3.14 -11.73
C LEU A 52 -0.23 3.61 -10.54
N GLY A 53 -0.51 4.81 -10.04
CA GLY A 53 0.19 5.39 -8.90
C GLY A 53 1.63 5.84 -9.18
N LEU A 54 2.13 5.76 -10.41
CA LEU A 54 3.48 6.22 -10.75
C LEU A 54 3.46 7.47 -11.64
N TRP A 55 4.28 8.43 -11.28
CA TRP A 55 4.41 9.74 -11.91
C TRP A 55 5.85 10.04 -12.29
N TRP A 56 6.02 10.79 -13.37
CA TRP A 56 7.30 11.20 -13.91
C TRP A 56 7.42 12.71 -13.94
N LYS A 57 8.61 13.21 -13.62
CA LYS A 57 8.96 14.62 -13.77
C LYS A 57 10.07 14.76 -14.82
N TRP A 58 9.84 15.63 -15.79
CA TRP A 58 10.77 15.92 -16.86
C TRP A 58 11.09 17.41 -16.89
N THR A 59 12.28 17.78 -17.38
CA THR A 59 12.63 19.19 -17.65
C THR A 59 11.79 19.81 -18.78
N GLY A 60 11.17 18.98 -19.62
CA GLY A 60 10.37 19.35 -20.78
C GLY A 60 9.39 18.24 -21.15
N LYS A 61 9.00 18.15 -22.42
CA LYS A 61 8.13 17.06 -22.88
C LYS A 61 8.93 15.76 -23.07
N PRO A 62 8.40 14.59 -22.65
CA PRO A 62 9.07 13.31 -22.88
C PRO A 62 9.38 13.12 -24.38
N GLY A 63 10.61 12.73 -24.69
CA GLY A 63 11.07 12.53 -26.07
C GLY A 63 11.45 13.81 -26.83
N ALA A 64 11.27 15.01 -26.26
CA ALA A 64 11.77 16.24 -26.88
C ALA A 64 13.30 16.35 -26.73
N ALA A 65 13.95 16.96 -27.73
CA ALA A 65 15.39 17.21 -27.69
C ALA A 65 15.77 18.03 -26.44
N GLY A 66 16.74 17.55 -25.67
CA GLY A 66 17.17 18.17 -24.41
C GLY A 66 16.27 17.92 -23.20
N SER A 67 15.15 17.19 -23.35
CA SER A 67 14.33 16.80 -22.22
C SER A 67 14.95 15.63 -21.46
N GLN A 68 14.99 15.73 -20.14
CA GLN A 68 15.55 14.72 -19.25
C GLN A 68 14.55 14.38 -18.15
N LEU A 69 14.52 13.10 -17.78
CA LEU A 69 13.77 12.63 -16.62
C LEU A 69 14.54 13.05 -15.36
N ILE A 70 13.89 13.82 -14.49
CA ILE A 70 14.51 14.40 -13.30
C ILE A 70 13.99 13.81 -12.00
N GLY A 71 12.82 13.15 -12.02
CA GLY A 71 12.27 12.51 -10.84
C GLY A 71 11.16 11.51 -11.13
N LEU A 72 10.98 10.59 -10.18
CA LEU A 72 9.89 9.62 -10.11
C LEU A 72 9.13 9.83 -8.81
N CYS A 73 7.80 9.70 -8.86
CA CYS A 73 6.96 9.74 -7.67
C CYS A 73 5.97 8.58 -7.72
N ALA A 74 6.07 7.67 -6.74
CA ALA A 74 5.07 6.65 -6.50
C ALA A 74 4.12 7.11 -5.39
N THR A 75 2.83 6.86 -5.58
CA THR A 75 1.76 7.29 -4.67
C THR A 75 0.99 6.08 -4.18
N PHE A 76 0.76 6.00 -2.88
CA PHE A 76 -0.10 4.99 -2.26
C PHE A 76 -0.98 5.65 -1.20
N VAL A 77 -2.24 5.93 -1.55
CA VAL A 77 -3.19 6.66 -0.70
C VAL A 77 -2.61 8.01 -0.24
N ASP A 78 -2.01 8.05 0.95
CA ASP A 78 -1.40 9.20 1.60
C ASP A 78 0.12 9.21 1.65
N ASP A 79 0.75 8.10 1.27
CA ASP A 79 2.20 8.01 1.18
C ASP A 79 2.71 8.36 -0.22
N LEU A 80 3.79 9.16 -0.25
CA LEU A 80 4.54 9.48 -1.45
C LEU A 80 5.96 8.94 -1.31
N ALA A 81 6.43 8.17 -2.30
CA ALA A 81 7.83 7.83 -2.46
C ALA A 81 8.39 8.64 -3.64
N ILE A 82 9.40 9.48 -3.37
CA ILE A 82 9.99 10.37 -4.37
C ILE A 82 11.46 10.01 -4.56
N LEU A 83 11.82 9.73 -5.82
CA LEU A 83 13.19 9.54 -6.25
C LEU A 83 13.59 10.74 -7.11
N GLY A 84 14.65 11.42 -6.69
CA GLY A 84 15.33 12.42 -7.49
C GLY A 84 16.43 11.78 -8.34
N ILE A 85 16.44 12.05 -9.65
CA ILE A 85 17.47 11.51 -10.57
C ILE A 85 18.59 12.53 -10.76
N SER A 86 18.24 13.74 -11.19
CA SER A 86 19.19 14.84 -11.40
C SER A 86 18.87 16.06 -10.53
N VAL A 87 17.80 15.99 -9.75
CA VAL A 87 17.33 17.01 -8.82
C VAL A 87 17.13 16.36 -7.46
N SER A 88 17.38 17.07 -6.38
CA SER A 88 17.19 16.51 -5.04
C SER A 88 15.70 16.21 -4.77
N PRO A 89 15.38 15.10 -4.06
CA PRO A 89 14.01 14.78 -3.67
C PRO A 89 13.31 15.93 -2.92
N SER A 90 14.01 16.63 -2.02
CA SER A 90 13.41 17.72 -1.24
C SER A 90 12.98 18.93 -2.09
N THR A 91 13.70 19.25 -3.18
CA THR A 91 13.25 20.28 -4.13
C THR A 91 11.96 19.86 -4.82
N LEU A 92 11.90 18.60 -5.27
CA LEU A 92 10.70 18.03 -5.90
C LEU A 92 9.51 18.01 -4.93
N ILE A 93 9.74 17.69 -3.65
CA ILE A 93 8.74 17.71 -2.59
C ILE A 93 8.22 19.13 -2.33
N ALA A 94 9.13 20.10 -2.23
CA ALA A 94 8.75 21.50 -2.01
C ALA A 94 7.86 22.04 -3.14
N GLU A 95 8.17 21.68 -4.41
CA GLU A 95 7.33 22.04 -5.55
C GLU A 95 5.90 21.49 -5.41
N ILE A 96 5.74 20.23 -4.98
CA ILE A 96 4.43 19.61 -4.77
C ILE A 96 3.71 20.27 -3.59
N ALA A 97 4.40 20.46 -2.46
CA ALA A 97 3.88 21.10 -1.25
C ALA A 97 3.28 22.48 -1.54
N CYS A 98 3.90 23.26 -2.41
CA CYS A 98 3.41 24.58 -2.79
C CYS A 98 2.13 24.56 -3.66
N LYS A 99 1.70 23.41 -4.18
CA LYS A 99 0.52 23.28 -5.08
C LYS A 99 -0.73 22.74 -4.40
N GLY A 100 -0.66 22.35 -3.12
CA GLY A 100 -1.84 21.79 -2.46
C GLY A 100 -1.98 22.16 -0.99
N PRO A 101 -3.15 21.88 -0.41
CA PRO A 101 -3.48 22.25 0.97
C PRO A 101 -2.95 21.23 1.99
N PHE A 102 -1.76 20.67 1.75
CA PHE A 102 -1.21 19.57 2.54
C PHE A 102 0.18 19.92 3.10
N THR A 103 0.48 19.33 4.25
CA THR A 103 1.80 19.37 4.87
C THR A 103 2.47 18.03 4.62
N ILE A 104 3.62 18.03 3.95
CA ILE A 104 4.39 16.82 3.67
C ILE A 104 5.47 16.67 4.74
N LYS A 105 5.47 15.53 5.42
CA LYS A 105 6.57 15.14 6.32
C LYS A 105 7.57 14.30 5.52
N GLU A 106 8.77 14.82 5.34
CA GLU A 106 9.83 14.06 4.69
C GLU A 106 10.38 12.99 5.65
N THR A 107 10.56 11.77 5.12
CA THR A 107 11.28 10.69 5.79
C THR A 107 12.34 10.22 4.81
N HIS A 108 13.61 10.31 5.22
CA HIS A 108 14.74 9.89 4.41
C HIS A 108 15.19 8.49 4.82
N PRO A 109 15.84 7.74 3.92
CA PRO A 109 16.56 6.54 4.32
C PRO A 109 17.57 6.86 5.42
N THR A 110 17.76 5.91 6.34
CA THR A 110 18.83 6.01 7.34
C THR A 110 20.21 6.00 6.69
N ASP A 111 21.27 6.25 7.46
CA ASP A 111 22.65 6.13 6.99
C ASP A 111 22.98 4.71 6.48
N GLU A 112 22.23 3.69 6.94
CA GLU A 112 22.31 2.30 6.48
C GLU A 112 21.44 2.02 5.23
N GLY A 113 20.77 3.04 4.67
CA GLY A 113 19.92 2.93 3.50
C GLY A 113 18.52 2.34 3.77
N LYS A 114 18.07 2.29 5.04
CA LYS A 114 16.76 1.71 5.39
C LYS A 114 15.65 2.74 5.37
N VAL A 115 14.52 2.41 4.75
CA VAL A 115 13.31 3.26 4.71
C VAL A 115 12.05 2.38 4.66
N ARG A 116 10.96 2.85 5.26
CA ARG A 116 9.64 2.21 5.17
C ARG A 116 8.70 3.09 4.34
N TRP A 117 7.99 2.48 3.41
CA TRP A 117 6.97 3.12 2.59
C TRP A 117 5.77 2.20 2.41
N ALA A 118 4.55 2.71 2.61
CA ALA A 118 3.30 1.93 2.49
C ALA A 118 3.28 0.60 3.26
N GLY A 119 4.00 0.53 4.40
CA GLY A 119 4.11 -0.70 5.21
C GLY A 119 5.10 -1.74 4.67
N VAL A 120 5.90 -1.40 3.67
CA VAL A 120 6.98 -2.22 3.10
C VAL A 120 8.33 -1.63 3.49
N ASP A 121 9.25 -2.48 3.94
CA ASP A 121 10.62 -2.11 4.30
C ASP A 121 11.54 -2.24 3.09
N PHE A 122 12.31 -1.19 2.83
CA PHE A 122 13.35 -1.14 1.81
C PHE A 122 14.72 -0.95 2.46
N GLU A 123 15.69 -1.72 2.03
CA GLU A 123 17.11 -1.54 2.35
C GLU A 123 17.86 -1.30 1.04
N LEU A 124 18.30 -0.06 0.85
CA LEU A 124 18.99 0.42 -0.33
C LEU A 124 20.50 0.32 -0.10
N LYS A 125 21.16 -0.59 -0.82
CA LYS A 125 22.62 -0.66 -0.86
C LYS A 125 23.11 -0.31 -2.25
N LYS A 126 24.44 -0.16 -2.36
CA LYS A 126 25.10 0.23 -3.61
C LYS A 126 24.71 -0.68 -4.79
N ASP A 127 24.66 -1.99 -4.56
CA ASP A 127 24.49 -2.99 -5.62
C ASP A 127 23.24 -3.89 -5.41
N GLU A 128 22.49 -3.69 -4.33
CA GLU A 128 21.28 -4.46 -4.03
C GLU A 128 20.19 -3.58 -3.42
N ILE A 129 18.93 -3.88 -3.76
CA ILE A 129 17.75 -3.38 -3.05
C ILE A 129 17.07 -4.58 -2.43
N ARG A 130 16.90 -4.57 -1.11
CA ARG A 130 16.11 -5.59 -0.41
C ARG A 130 14.76 -5.02 -0.05
N ILE A 131 13.72 -5.80 -0.31
CA ILE A 131 12.32 -5.45 -0.04
C ILE A 131 11.78 -6.50 0.92
N SER A 132 11.15 -6.07 2.01
CA SER A 132 10.66 -6.97 3.04
C SER A 132 9.34 -6.49 3.64
N GLN A 133 8.51 -7.45 4.04
CA GLN A 133 7.30 -7.24 4.83
C GLN A 133 7.33 -8.11 6.10
N SER A 134 8.52 -8.35 6.68
CA SER A 134 8.72 -9.29 7.80
C SER A 134 7.80 -9.02 8.98
N GLU A 135 7.64 -7.76 9.41
CA GLU A 135 6.75 -7.43 10.55
C GLU A 135 5.28 -7.73 10.24
N TYR A 136 4.84 -7.44 9.00
CA TYR A 136 3.49 -7.77 8.56
C TYR A 136 3.28 -9.28 8.44
N LEU A 137 4.27 -10.02 7.95
CA LEU A 137 4.21 -11.48 7.90
C LEU A 137 4.16 -12.11 9.29
N GLN A 138 4.89 -11.56 10.26
CA GLN A 138 4.83 -12.02 11.65
C GLN A 138 3.44 -11.77 12.25
N SER A 139 2.84 -10.59 12.01
CA SER A 139 1.50 -10.29 12.52
C SER A 139 0.41 -11.13 11.84
N LEU A 140 0.57 -11.41 10.54
CA LEU A 140 -0.32 -12.30 9.79
C LEU A 140 -0.21 -13.74 10.32
N GLY A 141 1.01 -14.22 10.55
CA GLY A 141 1.29 -15.55 11.09
C GLY A 141 0.71 -15.75 12.49
N ALA A 142 0.73 -14.72 13.34
CA ALA A 142 0.08 -14.76 14.66
C ALA A 142 -1.45 -14.92 14.59
N SER A 143 -2.06 -14.66 13.44
CA SER A 143 -3.51 -14.83 13.20
C SER A 143 -3.88 -16.21 12.63
N VAL A 144 -2.89 -17.04 12.32
CA VAL A 144 -3.07 -18.39 11.79
C VAL A 144 -3.18 -19.37 12.98
N PRO A 145 -4.21 -20.25 13.01
CA PRO A 145 -4.30 -21.29 14.03
C PRO A 145 -3.06 -22.19 14.01
N GLU A 146 -2.67 -22.71 15.18
CA GLU A 146 -1.60 -23.70 15.25
C GLU A 146 -1.95 -24.94 14.42
N GLY A 147 -1.00 -25.43 13.63
CA GLY A 147 -1.19 -26.56 12.73
C GLY A 147 0.11 -27.01 12.08
N SER A 148 0.04 -28.13 11.36
CA SER A 148 1.18 -28.63 10.61
C SER A 148 1.49 -27.68 9.44
N VAL A 149 2.71 -27.17 9.39
CA VAL A 149 3.18 -26.38 8.24
C VAL A 149 3.44 -27.34 7.07
N PRO A 150 2.72 -27.22 5.95
CA PRO A 150 2.96 -28.07 4.79
C PRO A 150 4.32 -27.75 4.17
N SER A 151 5.02 -28.77 3.65
CA SER A 151 6.34 -28.61 3.01
C SER A 151 6.28 -27.91 1.65
N THR A 152 5.09 -27.78 1.07
CA THR A 152 4.84 -27.11 -0.22
C THR A 152 3.63 -26.18 -0.10
N PRO A 153 3.63 -24.99 -0.75
CA PRO A 153 2.51 -24.04 -0.67
C PRO A 153 1.18 -24.59 -1.18
N LEU A 154 1.24 -25.58 -2.08
CA LEU A 154 0.08 -26.30 -2.60
C LEU A 154 0.38 -27.80 -2.61
N PRO A 155 -0.59 -28.65 -2.29
CA PRO A 155 -0.40 -30.09 -2.39
C PRO A 155 -0.20 -30.52 -3.85
N LEU A 156 0.57 -31.60 -4.03
CA LEU A 156 0.74 -32.30 -5.30
C LEU A 156 -0.65 -32.66 -5.87
N ASN A 157 -0.86 -32.37 -7.16
CA ASN A 157 -2.13 -32.62 -7.88
C ASN A 157 -3.35 -31.78 -7.41
N SER A 158 -3.14 -30.63 -6.78
CA SER A 158 -4.21 -29.68 -6.41
C SER A 158 -5.05 -29.15 -7.58
N ARG A 159 -4.61 -29.29 -8.84
CA ARG A 159 -5.31 -28.75 -10.02
C ARG A 159 -6.53 -29.58 -10.46
N ASP A 160 -6.58 -30.87 -10.13
CA ASP A 160 -7.57 -31.80 -10.73
C ASP A 160 -8.52 -32.44 -9.71
N ARG A 161 -8.52 -31.96 -8.46
CA ARG A 161 -9.42 -32.47 -7.42
C ARG A 161 -10.66 -31.60 -7.32
N HIS A 162 -11.82 -32.20 -7.57
CA HIS A 162 -13.09 -31.59 -7.20
C HIS A 162 -13.12 -31.52 -5.68
N ASP A 163 -13.21 -30.31 -5.14
CA ASP A 163 -13.42 -30.15 -3.72
C ASP A 163 -14.86 -30.57 -3.38
N THR A 164 -15.00 -31.46 -2.42
CA THR A 164 -16.28 -31.97 -1.91
C THR A 164 -16.41 -31.73 -0.41
N SER A 165 -15.48 -30.99 0.18
CA SER A 165 -15.52 -30.69 1.60
C SER A 165 -16.67 -29.73 1.90
N PRO A 166 -17.17 -29.73 3.15
CA PRO A 166 -18.27 -28.86 3.50
C PRO A 166 -17.84 -27.39 3.47
N PRO A 167 -18.79 -26.47 3.32
CA PRO A 167 -18.53 -25.04 3.37
C PRO A 167 -18.04 -24.63 4.74
N LEU A 168 -17.07 -23.72 4.78
CA LEU A 168 -16.62 -23.10 6.02
C LEU A 168 -17.77 -22.34 6.71
N SER A 169 -17.76 -22.32 8.04
CA SER A 169 -18.68 -21.48 8.81
C SER A 169 -18.43 -19.99 8.52
N PRO A 170 -19.41 -19.09 8.76
CA PRO A 170 -19.22 -17.66 8.55
C PRO A 170 -17.95 -17.04 9.18
N PRO A 171 -17.55 -17.37 10.44
CA PRO A 171 -16.30 -16.86 11.00
C PRO A 171 -15.06 -17.41 10.31
N GLU A 172 -15.03 -18.69 9.96
CA GLU A 172 -13.90 -19.32 9.25
C GLU A 172 -13.77 -18.76 7.83
N ALA A 173 -14.88 -18.60 7.11
CA ALA A 173 -14.90 -17.96 5.80
C ALA A 173 -14.41 -16.50 5.86
N LYS A 174 -14.72 -15.77 6.95
CA LYS A 174 -14.17 -14.43 7.19
C LYS A 174 -12.67 -14.48 7.44
N GLN A 175 -12.19 -15.41 8.27
CA GLN A 175 -10.77 -15.60 8.55
C GLN A 175 -9.99 -15.99 7.29
N PHE A 176 -10.52 -16.92 6.48
CA PHE A 176 -9.97 -17.29 5.18
C PHE A 176 -9.78 -16.06 4.28
N ARG A 177 -10.82 -15.23 4.13
CA ARG A 177 -10.74 -14.01 3.31
C ARG A 177 -9.72 -12.99 3.85
N LEU A 178 -9.64 -12.83 5.17
CA LEU A 178 -8.65 -11.94 5.80
C LEU A 178 -7.22 -12.42 5.54
N LEU A 179 -6.95 -13.71 5.76
CA LEU A 179 -5.63 -14.31 5.53
C LEU A 179 -5.24 -14.27 4.06
N LEU A 180 -6.17 -14.63 3.15
CA LEU A 180 -5.94 -14.58 1.72
C LEU A 180 -5.66 -13.15 1.23
N GLY A 181 -6.40 -12.15 1.74
CA GLY A 181 -6.15 -10.75 1.45
C GLY A 181 -4.77 -10.30 1.92
N GLY A 182 -4.36 -10.71 3.13
CA GLY A 182 -3.02 -10.42 3.65
C GLY A 182 -1.91 -11.09 2.83
N LEU A 183 -2.08 -12.35 2.43
CA LEU A 183 -1.11 -13.04 1.57
C LEU A 183 -1.04 -12.42 0.16
N ALA A 184 -2.18 -11.99 -0.39
CA ALA A 184 -2.21 -11.30 -1.68
C ALA A 184 -1.44 -9.97 -1.61
N TRP A 185 -1.55 -9.23 -0.50
CA TRP A 185 -0.76 -8.03 -0.25
C TRP A 185 0.75 -8.32 -0.22
N VAL A 186 1.17 -9.37 0.51
CA VAL A 186 2.59 -9.78 0.55
C VAL A 186 3.08 -10.23 -0.83
N ALA A 187 2.25 -10.96 -1.57
CA ALA A 187 2.58 -11.45 -2.90
C ALA A 187 2.81 -10.32 -3.90
N TRP A 188 2.07 -9.21 -3.73
CA TRP A 188 2.17 -8.04 -4.58
C TRP A 188 3.51 -7.30 -4.41
N ASP A 189 3.97 -7.10 -3.17
CA ASP A 189 5.13 -6.23 -2.89
C ASP A 189 6.47 -6.97 -2.69
N SER A 190 6.49 -8.13 -2.02
CA SER A 190 7.76 -8.77 -1.62
C SER A 190 7.90 -10.26 -1.94
N ARG A 191 6.79 -10.98 -2.17
CA ARG A 191 6.80 -12.45 -2.39
C ARG A 191 6.00 -12.88 -3.62
N PRO A 192 6.43 -12.50 -4.83
CA PRO A 192 5.71 -12.84 -6.06
C PRO A 192 5.54 -14.35 -6.28
N ASP A 193 6.37 -15.18 -5.64
CA ASP A 193 6.25 -16.64 -5.65
C ASP A 193 4.94 -17.16 -5.02
N LEU A 194 4.29 -16.38 -4.15
CA LEU A 194 3.00 -16.73 -3.54
C LEU A 194 1.81 -16.44 -4.46
N ALA A 195 1.99 -15.67 -5.54
CA ALA A 195 0.88 -15.17 -6.37
C ALA A 195 0.04 -16.31 -6.97
N GLU A 196 0.66 -17.39 -7.45
CA GLU A 196 -0.05 -18.55 -8.01
C GLU A 196 -0.94 -19.24 -6.96
N ALA A 197 -0.45 -19.37 -5.72
CA ALA A 197 -1.23 -19.96 -4.63
C ALA A 197 -2.41 -19.07 -4.24
N CYS A 198 -2.17 -17.77 -4.09
CA CYS A 198 -3.23 -16.78 -3.82
C CYS A 198 -4.30 -16.79 -4.93
N ASN A 199 -3.90 -16.83 -6.20
CA ASN A 199 -4.81 -16.87 -7.34
C ASN A 199 -5.68 -18.13 -7.38
N LYS A 200 -5.11 -19.29 -7.01
CA LYS A 200 -5.88 -20.53 -6.88
C LYS A 200 -6.90 -20.46 -5.76
N LEU A 201 -6.49 -20.04 -4.57
CA LEU A 201 -7.37 -19.92 -3.40
C LEU A 201 -8.49 -18.88 -3.62
N SER A 202 -8.21 -17.83 -4.39
CA SER A 202 -9.18 -16.78 -4.71
C SER A 202 -10.39 -17.28 -5.49
N ARG A 203 -10.30 -18.43 -6.16
CA ARG A 203 -11.43 -19.06 -6.88
C ARG A 203 -12.55 -19.50 -5.92
N SER A 204 -12.19 -19.81 -4.68
CA SER A 204 -13.14 -20.24 -3.64
C SER A 204 -13.54 -19.10 -2.70
N VAL A 205 -13.12 -17.84 -2.96
CA VAL A 205 -13.31 -16.73 -2.01
C VAL A 205 -14.79 -16.42 -1.68
N ALA A 206 -15.68 -16.66 -2.65
CA ALA A 206 -17.11 -16.46 -2.50
C ALA A 206 -17.75 -17.55 -1.62
N TYR A 207 -17.24 -18.79 -1.72
CA TYR A 207 -17.75 -19.95 -1.01
C TYR A 207 -16.61 -20.88 -0.62
N PRO A 208 -15.82 -20.52 0.42
CA PRO A 208 -14.68 -21.31 0.83
C PRO A 208 -15.14 -22.57 1.57
N THR A 209 -14.41 -23.64 1.36
CA THR A 209 -14.66 -25.01 1.83
C THR A 209 -13.44 -25.49 2.63
N GLU A 210 -13.62 -26.52 3.47
CA GLU A 210 -12.55 -27.10 4.34
C GLU A 210 -11.36 -27.70 3.58
#